data_AF-A0A2A2M4N7-F1
#
_entry.id   AF-A0A2A2M4N7-F1
#
_cell.length_a   1.000
_cell.length_b   1.000
_cell.length_c   1.000
_cell.angle_alpha   90.00
_cell.angle_beta   90.00
_cell.angle_gamma   90.00
#
_symmetry.space_group_name_H-M   'P 1'
#
loop_
_entity.id
_entity.type
_entity.pdbx_description
1 polymer ?
#
loop_
_entity_poly.entity_id
_entity_poly.type
_entity_poly.pdbx_seq_one_letter_code
_entity_poly.pdbx_strand_id
1 'polypeptide(L)'
;MLVHGDGRFEGSVSGGCVESDILQTAADVIAGAPFQLKRYGVADAAAWEVGLPCGGEIAVMVQPVSAAGFDPELFDRIADARDRGPRRRERSSSTATIPRAAC
;
A
#
# COMPACT_ATOMS: atom_id res chain seq x y z
N MET A 1 2.35 2.84 -0.56
CA MET A 1 3.02 3.29 0.67
C MET A 1 4.42 3.75 0.29
N LEU A 2 4.89 4.88 0.83
CA LEU A 2 6.24 5.41 0.65
C LEU A 2 6.97 5.38 1.99
N VAL A 3 8.24 5.01 2.02
CA VAL A 3 9.06 4.95 3.23
C VAL A 3 10.35 5.74 3.00
N HIS A 4 10.64 6.67 3.90
CA HIS A 4 11.82 7.53 3.88
C HIS A 4 12.95 6.88 4.66
N GLY A 5 14.20 7.20 4.32
CA GLY A 5 15.38 6.72 5.04
C GLY A 5 15.49 7.21 6.49
N ASP A 6 14.70 8.22 6.88
CA ASP A 6 14.56 8.70 8.26
C ASP A 6 13.45 7.98 9.05
N GLY A 7 12.81 6.97 8.46
CA GLY A 7 11.74 6.18 9.07
C GLY A 7 10.34 6.78 8.96
N ARG A 8 10.18 7.98 8.39
CA ARG A 8 8.84 8.50 8.06
C ARG A 8 8.22 7.70 6.92
N PHE A 9 6.89 7.58 6.91
CA PHE A 9 6.19 6.89 5.83
C PHE A 9 4.83 7.53 5.53
N GLU A 10 4.35 7.33 4.31
CA GLU A 10 3.06 7.82 3.84
C GLU A 10 2.21 6.76 3.13
N GLY A 11 0.89 6.85 3.33
CA GLY A 11 -0.09 5.90 2.85
C GLY A 11 -0.23 4.65 3.72
N SER A 12 -1.12 3.76 3.32
CA SER A 12 -1.39 2.47 3.97
C SER A 12 -1.62 1.40 2.91
N VAL A 13 -1.44 0.13 3.29
CA VAL A 13 -1.77 -1.02 2.44
C VAL A 13 -3.05 -1.69 2.91
N SER A 14 -3.17 -1.99 4.20
CA SER A 14 -4.33 -2.70 4.78
C SER A 14 -4.84 -2.11 6.10
N GLY A 15 -4.02 -1.29 6.79
CA GLY A 15 -4.33 -0.68 8.07
C GLY A 15 -4.09 -1.59 9.28
N GLY A 16 -3.11 -2.51 9.22
CA GLY A 16 -2.90 -3.52 10.25
C GLY A 16 -1.46 -4.03 10.36
N CYS A 17 -1.30 -5.32 10.72
CA CYS A 17 0.00 -5.93 11.01
C CYS A 17 0.96 -6.01 9.79
N VAL A 18 0.42 -5.87 8.58
CA VAL A 18 1.18 -5.90 7.31
C VAL A 18 2.16 -4.73 7.22
N GLU A 19 1.75 -3.54 7.66
CA GLU A 19 2.56 -2.33 7.59
C GLU A 19 3.90 -2.45 8.33
N SER A 20 3.93 -3.11 9.50
CA SER A 20 5.16 -3.28 10.28
C SER A 20 6.22 -4.12 9.56
N ASP A 21 5.80 -5.22 8.93
CA ASP A 21 6.71 -6.08 8.16
C ASP A 21 7.19 -5.39 6.87
N ILE A 22 6.33 -4.58 6.24
CA ILE A 22 6.73 -3.73 5.11
C ILE A 22 7.77 -2.70 5.54
N LEU A 23 7.61 -2.05 6.70
CA LEU A 23 8.57 -1.05 7.20
C LEU A 23 9.94 -1.66 7.47
N GLN A 24 10.01 -2.87 8.05
CA GLN A 24 11.26 -3.60 8.22
C GLN A 24 11.89 -3.94 6.87
N THR A 25 11.11 -4.50 5.94
CA THR A 25 11.57 -4.84 4.59
C THR A 25 12.07 -3.59 3.85
N ALA A 26 11.41 -2.45 4.02
CA ALA A 26 11.81 -1.18 3.42
C ALA A 26 13.15 -0.69 3.99
N ALA A 27 13.39 -0.85 5.28
CA ALA A 27 14.68 -0.50 5.89
C ALA A 27 15.83 -1.31 5.28
N ASP A 28 15.64 -2.61 5.07
CA ASP A 28 16.65 -3.47 4.43
C ASP A 28 16.91 -3.04 2.98
N VAL A 29 15.85 -2.77 2.22
CA VAL A 29 15.95 -2.31 0.82
C VAL A 29 16.64 -0.94 0.72
N ILE A 30 16.32 -0.02 1.63
CA ILE A 30 17.00 1.30 1.73
C ILE A 30 18.48 1.12 2.06
N ALA A 31 18.82 0.14 2.90
CA ALA A 31 20.20 -0.21 3.23
C ALA A 31 20.95 -0.92 2.09
N GLY A 32 20.28 -1.22 0.97
CA GLY A 32 20.90 -1.78 -0.24
C GLY A 32 20.52 -3.23 -0.54
N ALA A 33 19.59 -3.83 0.20
CA ALA A 33 19.04 -5.13 -0.18
C ALA A 33 18.28 -5.04 -1.53
N PRO A 34 18.27 -6.12 -2.33
CA PRO A 34 17.48 -6.16 -3.56
C PRO A 34 15.98 -6.07 -3.25
N PHE A 35 15.17 -5.72 -4.25
CA PHE A 35 13.71 -5.66 -4.10
C PHE A 35 13.16 -6.97 -3.52
N GLN A 36 12.11 -6.86 -2.72
CA GLN A 36 11.46 -8.00 -2.06
C GLN A 36 10.00 -8.07 -2.46
N LEU A 37 9.50 -9.27 -2.77
CA LEU A 37 8.07 -9.54 -2.97
C LEU A 37 7.54 -10.30 -1.77
N LYS A 38 6.64 -9.67 -1.02
CA LYS A 38 6.02 -10.21 0.19
C LYS A 38 4.59 -10.61 -0.12
N ARG A 39 4.16 -11.78 0.31
CA ARG A 39 2.79 -12.27 0.13
C ARG A 39 2.12 -12.33 1.48
N TYR A 40 0.92 -11.77 1.56
CA TYR A 40 0.10 -11.76 2.78
C TYR A 40 -1.25 -12.35 2.43
N GLY A 41 -1.70 -13.34 3.19
CA GLY A 41 -2.95 -14.05 2.95
C GLY A 41 -3.68 -14.37 4.23
N VAL A 42 -4.79 -15.10 4.11
CA VAL A 42 -5.46 -15.66 5.29
C VAL A 42 -4.54 -16.72 5.88
N ALA A 43 -3.94 -16.39 7.02
CA ALA A 43 -3.29 -17.39 7.85
C ALA A 43 -4.37 -18.41 8.25
N ASP A 44 -4.11 -19.69 8.00
CA ASP A 44 -4.89 -20.77 8.60
C ASP A 44 -5.02 -20.47 10.11
N ALA A 45 -6.12 -20.81 10.76
CA ALA A 45 -6.38 -20.42 12.15
C ALA A 45 -5.31 -20.94 13.15
N ALA A 46 -4.41 -21.83 12.71
CA ALA A 46 -3.24 -22.33 13.43
C ALA A 46 -1.90 -21.65 13.05
N ALA A 47 -1.85 -20.84 12.00
CA ALA A 47 -0.65 -20.16 11.53
C ALA A 47 -0.58 -18.73 12.10
N TRP A 48 0.47 -18.43 12.86
CA TRP A 48 0.75 -17.10 13.38
C TRP A 48 1.30 -16.15 12.29
N GLU A 49 0.69 -16.15 11.10
CA GLU A 49 1.08 -15.26 10.02
C GLU A 49 0.27 -13.95 10.03
N VAL A 50 0.92 -12.90 9.53
CA VAL A 50 0.36 -11.56 9.39
C VAL A 50 -0.75 -11.59 8.33
N GLY A 51 -1.99 -11.81 8.78
CA GLY A 51 -3.15 -11.99 7.91
C GLY A 51 -3.93 -10.70 7.61
N LEU A 52 -4.65 -10.72 6.48
CA LEU A 52 -5.55 -9.63 6.09
C LEU A 52 -6.92 -9.74 6.77
N PRO A 53 -7.46 -8.65 7.35
CA PRO A 53 -8.72 -8.69 8.09
C PRO A 53 -9.95 -8.99 7.22
N CYS A 54 -9.86 -8.77 5.89
CA CYS A 54 -10.95 -8.99 4.94
C CYS A 54 -11.00 -10.40 4.33
N GLY A 55 -10.09 -11.30 4.68
CA GLY A 55 -10.11 -12.69 4.19
C GLY A 55 -9.55 -12.91 2.78
N GLY A 56 -8.72 -11.98 2.27
CA GLY A 56 -8.08 -12.07 0.95
C GLY A 56 -6.58 -12.38 0.99
N GLU A 57 -5.94 -12.37 -0.18
CA GLU A 57 -4.47 -12.38 -0.35
C GLU A 57 -4.02 -11.16 -1.15
N ILE A 58 -2.88 -10.58 -0.78
CA ILE A 58 -2.17 -9.55 -1.54
C ILE A 58 -0.70 -9.93 -1.70
N ALA A 59 -0.09 -9.43 -2.77
CA ALA A 59 1.36 -9.41 -2.91
C ALA A 59 1.84 -7.95 -2.92
N VAL A 60 2.84 -7.65 -2.10
CA VAL A 60 3.43 -6.32 -1.96
C VAL A 60 4.88 -6.39 -2.40
N MET A 61 5.22 -5.61 -3.41
CA MET A 61 6.59 -5.44 -3.87
C MET A 61 7.19 -4.20 -3.19
N VAL A 62 8.30 -4.39 -2.48
CA VAL A 62 9.08 -3.33 -1.85
C VAL A 62 10.36 -3.15 -2.67
N GLN A 63 10.58 -1.95 -3.20
CA GLN A 63 11.72 -1.63 -4.05
C GLN A 63 12.24 -0.22 -3.76
N PRO A 64 13.53 0.06 -4.02
CA PRO A 64 14.10 1.37 -3.75
C PRO A 64 13.60 2.39 -4.78
N VAL A 65 13.58 3.66 -4.38
CA VAL A 65 13.44 4.78 -5.31
C VAL A 65 14.84 5.20 -5.75
N SER A 66 15.29 4.61 -6.85
CA SER A 66 16.60 4.82 -7.46
C SER A 66 16.62 4.22 -8.86
N ALA A 67 17.74 4.38 -9.58
CA ALA A 67 17.94 3.74 -10.88
C ALA A 67 17.88 2.20 -10.84
N ALA A 68 18.02 1.58 -9.65
CA ALA A 68 17.93 0.12 -9.47
C ALA A 68 16.50 -0.37 -9.13
N GLY A 69 15.52 0.53 -9.05
CA GLY A 69 14.12 0.23 -8.74
C GLY A 69 13.18 1.20 -9.43
N PHE A 70 12.38 1.93 -8.64
CA PHE A 70 11.53 2.98 -9.18
C PHE A 70 12.38 4.20 -9.51
N ASP A 71 12.48 4.51 -10.80
CA ASP A 71 13.16 5.71 -11.25
C ASP A 71 12.54 6.96 -10.59
N PRO A 72 13.33 7.85 -9.98
CA PRO A 72 12.82 9.09 -9.39
C PRO A 72 11.95 9.92 -10.35
N GLU A 73 12.25 9.93 -11.64
CA GLU A 73 11.48 10.67 -12.67
C GLU A 73 10.06 10.11 -12.84
N LEU A 74 9.80 8.87 -12.40
CA LEU A 74 8.45 8.32 -12.39
C LEU A 74 7.51 9.17 -11.52
N PHE A 75 7.98 9.68 -10.38
CA PHE A 75 7.14 10.46 -9.48
C PHE A 75 6.75 11.82 -10.06
N ASP A 76 7.67 12.48 -10.75
CA ASP A 76 7.40 13.73 -11.47
C ASP A 76 6.36 13.51 -12.57
N ARG A 77 6.50 12.43 -13.35
CA ARG A 77 5.51 12.07 -14.39
C ARG A 77 4.13 11.75 -13.82
N ILE A 78 4.07 11.10 -12.65
CA ILE A 78 2.79 10.83 -11.95
C ILE A 78 2.16 12.15 -11.47
N ALA A 79 2.94 13.07 -10.92
CA ALA A 79 2.46 14.37 -10.47
C ALA A 79 1.90 15.18 -11.67
N ASP A 80 2.66 15.28 -12.75
CA ASP A 80 2.25 15.93 -13.99
C ASP A 80 0.96 15.36 -14.57
N ALA A 81 0.85 14.02 -14.62
CA ALA A 81 -0.35 13.35 -15.11
C ALA A 81 -1.57 13.63 -14.21
N ARG A 82 -1.38 13.67 -12.88
CA ARG A 82 -2.45 13.96 -11.91
C ARG A 82 -2.97 15.39 -12.02
N ASP A 83 -2.13 16.33 -12.40
CA ASP A 83 -2.53 17.74 -12.55
C ASP A 83 -3.21 18.02 -13.90
N ARG A 84 -2.85 17.25 -14.95
CA ARG A 84 -3.48 17.34 -16.27
C ARG A 84 -4.78 16.51 -16.38
N GLY A 85 -4.91 15.46 -15.58
CA GLY A 85 -6.09 14.58 -15.60
C GLY A 85 -7.33 15.21 -14.95
N PRO A 86 -8.56 14.81 -15.33
CA PRO A 86 -9.75 15.24 -14.63
C PRO A 86 -9.68 14.75 -13.19
N ARG A 87 -9.59 15.68 -12.23
CA ARG A 87 -9.69 15.38 -10.80
C ARG A 87 -11.00 14.62 -10.61
N ARG A 88 -10.95 13.31 -10.31
CA ARG A 88 -12.13 12.53 -9.97
C ARG A 88 -12.75 13.22 -8.76
N ARG A 89 -13.84 13.96 -9.00
CA ARG A 89 -14.59 14.67 -7.96
C ARG A 89 -14.91 13.64 -6.90
N GLU A 90 -14.31 13.78 -5.72
CA GLU A 90 -14.65 12.96 -4.56
C GLU A 90 -16.16 13.05 -4.40
N ARG A 91 -16.85 11.91 -4.54
CA ARG A 91 -18.21 11.81 -4.05
C ARG A 91 -18.10 11.96 -2.54
N SER A 92 -18.29 13.18 -2.04
CA SER A 92 -18.59 13.44 -0.64
C SER A 92 -19.58 12.38 -0.18
N SER A 93 -19.22 11.64 0.87
CA SER A 93 -20.03 10.61 1.51
C SER A 93 -21.42 11.17 1.86
N SER A 94 -22.35 11.09 0.90
CA SER A 94 -23.76 11.19 1.17
C SER A 94 -24.13 9.84 1.71
N THR A 95 -24.40 9.77 3.01
CA THR A 95 -25.01 8.61 3.66
C THR A 95 -26.14 8.09 2.77
N ALA A 96 -25.87 7.02 2.03
CA ALA A 96 -26.89 6.32 1.28
C ALA A 96 -27.69 5.54 2.32
N THR A 97 -28.73 6.17 2.87
CA THR A 97 -29.78 5.46 3.59
C THR A 97 -30.39 4.48 2.61
N ILE A 98 -30.08 3.19 2.76
CA ILE A 98 -30.79 2.11 2.09
C ILE A 98 -32.24 2.20 2.58
N PRO A 99 -33.23 2.52 1.73
CA PRO A 99 -34.61 2.46 2.17
C PRO A 99 -34.92 1.00 2.48
N ARG A 100 -35.41 0.74 3.69
CA ARG A 100 -35.93 -0.56 4.12
C ARG A 100 -37.22 -0.83 3.33
N ALA A 101 -37.07 -1.24 2.07
CA ALA A 101 -38.16 -1.77 1.28
C ALA A 101 -38.51 -3.16 1.82
N ALA A 102 -39.79 -3.33 2.10
CA ALA A 102 -40.40 -4.51 2.66
C ALA A 102 -40.08 -5.79 1.88
N CYS A 103 -39.68 -6.82 2.62
CA CYS A 103 -40.30 -8.15 2.64
C CYS A 103 -40.09 -8.74 4.04
#